data_AF-A0A7W9GW00-F1
#
_entry.id   AF-A0A7W9GW00-F1
#
_cell.length_a   1.000
_cell.length_b   1.000
_cell.length_c   1.000
_cell.angle_alpha   90.00
_cell.angle_beta   90.00
_cell.angle_gamma   90.00
#
_symmetry.space_group_name_H-M   'P 1'
#
loop_
_entity.id
_entity.type
_entity.pdbx_description
1 polymer ?
#
loop_
_entity_poly.entity_id
_entity_poly.type
_entity_poly.pdbx_seq_one_letter_code
_entity_poly.pdbx_strand_id
1 'polypeptide(L)'
;MATNEPVLPASRQPVPLAPEVQAELDRRPRTVRQIEQDIAARTDRLAANIDELSARLSPSRLVKDTTAGIRARVTTPEGNPRLEVVGAVAGAVLVLGVLMWRARRR
;
A
#
# COMPACT_ATOMS: atom_id res chain seq x y z
N MET A 1 53.54 -44.16 -29.95
CA MET A 1 52.14 -43.83 -29.61
C MET A 1 52.17 -42.65 -28.65
N ALA A 2 51.89 -41.44 -29.13
CA ALA A 2 51.72 -40.26 -28.29
C ALA A 2 50.31 -39.72 -28.58
N THR A 3 49.41 -39.88 -27.62
CA THR A 3 48.03 -39.43 -27.67
C THR A 3 47.99 -37.92 -27.47
N ASN A 4 47.61 -37.18 -28.51
CA ASN A 4 47.41 -35.74 -28.44
C ASN A 4 45.98 -35.48 -27.96
N GLU A 5 45.81 -35.24 -26.66
CA GLU A 5 44.54 -34.82 -26.04
C GLU A 5 44.28 -33.34 -26.37
N PRO A 6 43.14 -32.97 -27.01
CA PRO A 6 42.81 -31.59 -27.27
C PRO A 6 42.32 -30.92 -25.98
N VAL A 7 43.17 -30.10 -25.36
CA VAL A 7 42.81 -29.25 -24.22
C VAL A 7 41.81 -28.18 -24.69
N LEU A 8 40.55 -28.32 -24.27
CA LEU A 8 39.52 -27.30 -24.47
C LEU A 8 39.81 -26.10 -23.55
N PRO A 9 39.85 -24.86 -24.06
CA PRO A 9 40.15 -23.68 -23.24
C PRO A 9 39.05 -23.41 -22.20
N ALA A 10 39.46 -23.29 -20.93
CA ALA A 10 38.62 -23.18 -19.74
C ALA A 10 37.96 -21.79 -19.53
N SER A 11 37.62 -21.06 -20.58
CA SER A 11 37.08 -19.70 -20.44
C SER A 11 36.05 -19.37 -21.51
N ARG A 12 34.84 -19.93 -21.37
CA ARG A 12 33.64 -19.29 -21.94
C ARG A 12 33.26 -18.14 -21.02
N GLN A 13 33.94 -17.00 -21.17
CA GLN A 13 33.38 -15.76 -20.65
C GLN A 13 32.03 -15.54 -21.35
N PRO A 14 30.94 -15.28 -20.61
CA PRO A 14 29.67 -14.94 -21.25
C PRO A 14 29.90 -13.70 -22.10
N VAL A 15 29.65 -13.83 -23.40
CA VAL A 15 29.73 -12.70 -24.33
C VAL A 15 28.76 -11.63 -23.80
N PRO A 16 29.22 -10.40 -23.51
CA PRO A 16 28.31 -9.34 -23.12
C PRO A 16 27.33 -9.14 -24.29
N LEU A 17 26.07 -9.50 -24.07
CA LEU A 17 25.03 -9.32 -25.05
C LEU A 17 24.89 -7.82 -25.29
N ALA A 18 24.84 -7.43 -26.56
CA ALA A 18 24.57 -6.06 -26.91
C ALA A 18 23.20 -5.65 -26.32
N PRO A 19 23.05 -4.42 -25.81
CA PRO A 19 21.86 -3.98 -25.08
C PRO A 19 20.56 -4.17 -25.89
N GLU A 20 20.64 -4.11 -27.23
CA GLU A 20 19.55 -4.41 -28.15
C GLU A 20 19.06 -5.87 -28.07
N VAL A 21 19.95 -6.85 -27.89
CA VAL A 21 19.61 -8.27 -27.76
C VAL A 21 18.97 -8.55 -26.40
N GLN A 22 19.45 -7.85 -25.37
CA GLN A 22 18.88 -7.94 -24.03
C GLN A 22 17.44 -7.40 -24.00
N ALA A 23 17.20 -6.24 -24.61
CA ALA A 23 15.87 -5.65 -24.73
C ALA A 23 14.89 -6.54 -25.52
N GLU A 24 15.37 -7.25 -26.54
CA GLU A 24 14.55 -8.19 -27.31
C GLU A 24 14.22 -9.46 -26.51
N LEU A 25 15.15 -9.96 -25.69
CA LEU A 25 14.89 -11.06 -24.76
C LEU A 25 13.86 -10.67 -23.69
N ASP A 26 13.91 -9.43 -23.20
CA ASP A 26 12.94 -8.90 -22.23
C ASP A 26 11.53 -8.72 -22.82
N ARG A 27 11.42 -8.49 -24.14
CA ARG A 27 10.15 -8.43 -24.87
C ARG A 27 9.53 -9.79 -25.17
N ARG A 28 10.29 -10.89 -25.03
CA ARG A 28 9.76 -12.22 -25.32
C ARG A 28 8.59 -12.55 -24.38
N PRO A 29 7.57 -13.26 -24.89
CA PRO A 29 6.42 -13.63 -24.07
C PRO A 29 6.84 -14.48 -22.88
N ARG A 30 6.56 -13.98 -21.67
CA ARG A 30 6.83 -14.69 -20.41
C ARG A 30 5.94 -15.93 -20.28
N THR A 31 6.47 -16.96 -19.64
CA THR A 31 5.70 -18.17 -19.32
C THR A 31 4.70 -17.89 -18.19
N VAL A 32 3.58 -18.62 -18.16
CA VAL A 32 2.55 -18.49 -17.11
C VAL A 32 3.14 -18.60 -15.70
N ARG A 33 3.96 -19.64 -15.44
CA ARG A 33 4.64 -19.84 -14.17
C ARG A 33 5.51 -18.64 -13.75
N GLN A 34 6.16 -18.00 -14.70
CA GLN A 34 7.01 -16.85 -14.45
C GLN A 34 6.20 -15.58 -14.14
N ILE A 35 5.01 -15.46 -14.73
CA ILE A 35 4.05 -14.40 -14.40
C ILE A 35 3.51 -14.59 -12.98
N GLU A 36 3.14 -15.81 -12.60
CA GLU A 36 2.67 -16.12 -11.24
C GLU A 36 3.72 -15.78 -10.18
N GLN A 37 4.99 -16.13 -10.44
CA GLN A 37 6.10 -15.78 -9.55
C GLN A 37 6.31 -14.26 -9.45
N ASP A 38 6.23 -13.54 -10.57
CA ASP A 38 6.34 -12.08 -10.59
C ASP A 38 5.18 -11.42 -9.84
N ILE A 39 3.95 -11.92 -10.00
CA ILE A 39 2.79 -11.44 -9.25
C ILE A 39 2.98 -11.67 -7.75
N ALA A 40 3.39 -12.87 -7.33
CA ALA A 40 3.65 -13.15 -5.91
C ALA A 40 4.69 -12.18 -5.33
N ALA A 41 5.83 -12.02 -6.01
CA ALA A 41 6.88 -11.10 -5.56
C ALA A 41 6.41 -9.63 -5.52
N ARG A 42 5.54 -9.21 -6.44
CA ARG A 42 4.97 -7.86 -6.44
C ARG A 42 3.97 -7.67 -5.31
N THR A 43 3.12 -8.65 -5.06
CA THR A 43 2.15 -8.62 -3.97
C THR A 43 2.85 -8.52 -2.63
N ASP A 44 3.92 -9.29 -2.41
CA ASP A 44 4.71 -9.23 -1.17
C ASP A 44 5.31 -7.84 -0.93
N ARG A 45 5.88 -7.22 -1.98
CA ARG A 45 6.41 -5.85 -1.91
C ARG A 45 5.31 -4.83 -1.63
N LEU A 46 4.14 -5.00 -2.25
CA LEU A 46 3.02 -4.09 -2.03
C LEU A 46 2.49 -4.19 -0.60
N ALA A 47 2.35 -5.40 -0.06
CA ALA A 47 1.95 -5.63 1.32
C ALA A 47 2.92 -4.95 2.30
N ALA A 48 4.23 -5.15 2.12
CA ALA A 48 5.26 -4.51 2.94
C ALA A 48 5.17 -2.97 2.90
N ASN A 49 4.98 -2.39 1.71
CA ASN A 49 4.84 -0.95 1.56
C ASN A 49 3.55 -0.41 2.21
N ILE A 50 2.45 -1.15 2.13
CA ILE A 50 1.18 -0.79 2.78
C ILE A 50 1.34 -0.83 4.30
N ASP A 51 1.99 -1.87 4.84
CA ASP A 51 2.25 -1.99 6.27
C ASP A 51 3.11 -0.83 6.78
N GLU A 52 4.18 -0.50 6.05
CA GLU A 52 5.02 0.66 6.35
C GLU A 52 4.23 1.97 6.30
N LEU A 53 3.40 2.16 5.27
CA LEU A 53 2.57 3.36 5.15
C LEU A 53 1.54 3.42 6.28
N SER A 54 0.93 2.30 6.66
CA SER A 54 -0.03 2.21 7.77
C SER A 54 0.65 2.55 9.11
N ALA A 55 1.88 2.08 9.32
CA ALA A 55 2.66 2.36 10.50
C ALA A 55 3.07 3.84 10.56
N ARG A 56 3.49 4.43 9.43
CA ARG A 56 3.83 5.86 9.33
C ARG A 56 2.62 6.78 9.51
N LEU A 57 1.49 6.38 8.94
CA LEU A 57 0.19 7.06 9.10
C LEU A 57 -0.48 6.75 10.44
N SER A 58 0.24 6.13 11.38
CA SER A 58 -0.16 5.85 12.78
C SER A 58 -1.37 6.67 13.17
N PRO A 59 -2.57 6.05 13.27
CA PRO A 59 -3.83 6.77 13.45
C PRO A 59 -3.77 7.73 14.64
N SER A 60 -2.91 7.47 15.63
CA SER A 60 -2.66 8.36 16.75
C SER A 60 -2.26 9.79 16.38
N ARG A 61 -1.53 10.04 15.27
CA ARG A 61 -1.18 11.42 14.85
C ARG A 61 -2.34 12.07 14.11
N LEU A 62 -2.91 11.36 13.15
CA LEU A 62 -4.10 11.80 12.42
C LEU A 62 -5.27 12.08 13.37
N VAL A 63 -5.51 11.22 14.36
CA VAL A 63 -6.55 11.38 15.40
C VAL A 63 -6.25 12.57 16.29
N LYS A 64 -5.00 12.81 16.71
CA LYS A 64 -4.67 13.98 17.53
C LYS A 64 -4.90 15.28 16.76
N ASP A 65 -4.46 15.36 15.51
CA ASP A 65 -4.59 16.56 14.68
C ASP A 65 -6.05 16.81 14.26
N THR A 66 -6.78 15.75 13.91
CA THR A 66 -8.22 15.84 13.61
C THR A 66 -9.04 16.17 14.85
N THR A 67 -8.74 15.56 16.00
CA THR A 67 -9.43 15.86 17.26
C THR A 67 -9.14 17.28 17.72
N ALA A 68 -7.90 17.77 17.58
CA ALA A 68 -7.55 19.16 17.89
C ALA A 68 -8.30 20.14 16.98
N GLY A 69 -8.36 19.85 15.67
CA GLY A 69 -9.11 20.65 14.70
C GLY A 69 -10.62 20.65 14.94
N ILE A 70 -11.20 19.50 15.30
CA ILE A 70 -12.62 19.39 15.66
C ILE A 70 -12.89 20.12 16.97
N ARG A 71 -12.04 19.93 18.00
CA ARG A 71 -12.17 20.62 19.29
C ARG A 71 -12.14 22.13 19.09
N ALA A 72 -11.19 22.66 18.33
CA ALA A 72 -11.10 24.08 18.01
C ALA A 72 -12.35 24.63 17.30
N ARG A 73 -13.09 23.81 16.55
CA ARG A 73 -14.34 24.21 15.88
C ARG A 73 -15.58 24.07 16.78
N VAL A 74 -15.51 23.26 17.82
CA VAL A 74 -16.65 22.87 18.66
C VAL A 74 -16.63 23.52 20.05
N THR A 75 -15.45 23.92 20.54
CA THR A 75 -15.26 24.58 21.84
C THR A 75 -14.95 26.08 21.68
N THR A 76 -15.41 26.91 22.62
CA THR A 76 -15.01 28.32 22.71
C THR A 76 -13.54 28.46 23.14
N PRO A 77 -12.92 29.64 22.99
CA PRO A 77 -11.55 29.89 23.46
C PRO A 77 -11.32 29.57 24.96
N GLU A 78 -12.38 29.64 25.77
CA GLU A 78 -12.41 29.36 27.20
C GLU A 78 -12.67 27.86 27.51
N GLY A 79 -12.83 27.02 26.50
CA GLY A 79 -13.02 25.56 26.64
C GLY A 79 -14.47 25.11 26.86
N ASN A 80 -15.45 26.02 26.81
CA ASN A 80 -16.85 25.66 26.96
C ASN A 80 -17.45 25.16 25.63
N PRO A 81 -18.24 24.08 25.63
CA PRO A 81 -18.93 23.63 24.42
C PRO A 81 -20.00 24.64 24.03
N ARG A 82 -20.00 25.10 22.77
CA ARG A 82 -21.01 26.06 22.28
C ARG A 82 -22.40 25.42 22.37
N LEU A 83 -23.34 26.05 23.09
CA LEU A 83 -24.71 25.50 23.26
C LEU A 83 -25.38 25.17 21.91
N GLU A 84 -25.15 25.99 20.89
CA GLU A 84 -25.64 25.78 19.52
C GLU A 84 -25.10 24.47 18.90
N VAL A 85 -23.83 24.15 19.16
CA VAL A 85 -23.17 22.95 18.64
C VAL A 85 -23.61 21.70 19.41
N VAL A 86 -23.82 21.82 20.72
CA VAL A 86 -24.34 20.72 21.55
C VAL A 86 -25.73 20.29 21.07
N GLY A 87 -26.61 21.26 20.80
CA GLY A 87 -27.94 20.98 20.25
C GLY A 87 -27.88 20.30 18.87
N ALA A 88 -27.01 20.80 17.98
CA ALA A 88 -26.84 20.22 16.64
C ALA A 88 -26.29 18.79 16.66
N VAL A 89 -25.30 18.49 17.51
CA VAL A 89 -24.73 17.14 17.66
C VAL A 89 -25.76 16.17 18.24
N ALA A 90 -26.52 16.58 19.27
CA ALA A 90 -27.57 15.75 19.84
C ALA A 90 -28.65 15.40 18.80
N GLY A 91 -29.06 16.38 17.98
CA GLY A 91 -30.00 16.15 16.88
C GLY A 91 -29.46 15.18 15.82
N ALA A 92 -28.19 15.32 15.42
CA ALA A 92 -27.58 14.44 14.43
C ALA A 92 -27.48 12.98 14.90
N VAL A 93 -27.11 12.77 16.17
CA VAL A 93 -27.05 11.42 16.79
C VAL A 93 -28.45 10.78 16.82
N LEU A 94 -29.49 11.54 17.17
CA LEU A 94 -30.87 11.05 17.16
C LEU A 94 -31.31 10.63 15.75
N VAL A 95 -31.04 11.45 14.73
CA VAL A 95 -31.40 11.13 13.33
C VAL A 95 -30.67 9.88 12.86
N LEU A 96 -29.36 9.77 13.12
CA LEU A 96 -28.58 8.57 12.76
C LEU A 96 -29.08 7.32 13.48
N GLY A 97 -29.41 7.43 14.77
CA GLY A 97 -29.98 6.33 15.55
C GLY A 97 -31.31 5.85 14.97
N VAL A 98 -32.20 6.78 14.59
CA VAL A 98 -33.47 6.44 13.93
C VAL A 98 -33.24 5.82 12.56
N LEU A 99 -32.29 6.33 11.78
CA LEU A 99 -31.96 5.79 10.45
C LEU A 99 -31.42 4.36 10.55
N MET A 100 -30.47 4.11 11.47
CA MET A 100 -29.93 2.77 11.72
C MET A 100 -31.03 1.81 12.23
N TRP A 101 -31.89 2.27 13.12
CA TRP A 101 -33.02 1.47 13.60
C TRP A 101 -33.97 1.10 12.46
N ARG A 102 -34.28 2.06 11.58
CA ARG A 102 -35.13 1.84 10.40
C ARG A 102 -34.46 0.91 9.38
N ALA A 103 -33.15 1.01 9.18
CA ALA A 103 -32.38 0.14 8.31
C ALA A 103 -32.31 -1.30 8.84
N ARG A 104 -32.24 -1.48 10.16
CA ARG A 104 -32.24 -2.81 10.80
C ARG A 104 -33.63 -3.46 10.85
N ARG A 105 -34.69 -2.67 10.68
CA ARG A 105 -36.09 -3.13 10.72
C ARG A 105 -36.70 -3.39 9.33
N ARG A 106 -35.94 -3.13 8.26
CA ARG A 106 -36.23 -3.55 6.89
C ARG A 106 -35.44 -4.81 6.58
#